data_AF-A0A8W8KCI6-F1
#
_entry.id   AF-A0A8W8KCI6-F1
#
_cell.length_a   1.000
_cell.length_b   1.000
_cell.length_c   1.000
_cell.angle_alpha   90.00
_cell.angle_beta   90.00
_cell.angle_gamma   90.00
#
_symmetry.space_group_name_H-M   'P 1'
#
loop_
_entity.id
_entity.type
_entity.pdbx_description
1 polymer ?
#
loop_
_entity_poly.entity_id
_entity_poly.type
_entity_poly.pdbx_seq_one_letter_code
_entity_poly.pdbx_strand_id
1 'polypeptide(L)'
;IKDVGQTMASKYREIYHRDFQFLWMTDVETVNSITMAFLATPVILVLNTQTHYYYFPDFEVKDITIETMSDFLNRVRDGNIQPMGGTGFLQRLKRIFYDLFTTVISIWQSSRWLFLLMFGLPTAVVSIVCYSICCMEGADDVPEEDSDLEEEGEEETGQEIENLESSKPFHEKAD
;
A
#
# COMPACT_ATOMS: atom_id res chain seq x y z
N ILE A 1 7.94 21.09 20.05
CA ILE A 1 7.79 21.50 18.63
C ILE A 1 6.82 22.66 18.46
N LYS A 2 5.54 22.49 18.82
CA LYS A 2 4.51 23.54 18.68
C LYS A 2 4.95 24.88 19.26
N ASP A 3 5.48 24.89 20.48
CA ASP A 3 5.90 26.12 21.17
C ASP A 3 7.08 26.82 20.46
N VAL A 4 8.03 26.04 19.94
CA VAL A 4 9.16 26.56 19.15
C VAL A 4 8.63 27.17 17.85
N GLY A 5 7.78 26.47 17.12
CA GLY A 5 7.16 26.98 15.89
C GLY A 5 6.33 28.24 16.12
N GLN A 6 5.54 28.28 17.19
CA GLN A 6 4.77 29.47 17.58
C GLN A 6 5.68 30.64 17.96
N THR A 7 6.79 30.37 18.66
CA THR A 7 7.77 31.40 19.01
C THR A 7 8.44 31.97 17.76
N MET A 8 8.79 31.13 16.79
CA MET A 8 9.34 31.56 15.50
C MET A 8 8.35 32.42 14.71
N ALA A 9 7.08 32.00 14.64
CA ALA A 9 6.04 32.72 13.92
C ALA A 9 5.67 34.08 14.55
N SER A 10 5.83 34.22 15.87
CA SER A 10 5.45 35.44 16.60
C SER A 10 6.64 36.35 16.90
N LYS A 11 7.65 35.88 17.61
CA LYS A 11 8.80 36.69 18.05
C LYS A 11 9.81 36.97 16.93
N TYR A 12 9.98 36.03 16.01
CA TYR A 12 10.89 36.17 14.86
C TYR A 12 10.14 36.51 13.57
N ARG A 13 8.94 37.08 13.70
CA ARG A 13 8.07 37.44 12.59
C ARG A 13 8.79 38.33 11.57
N GLU A 14 9.43 39.40 12.03
CA GLU A 14 10.15 40.37 11.16
C GLU A 14 11.22 39.73 10.26
N ILE A 15 11.79 38.59 10.69
CA ILE A 15 12.85 37.90 9.94
C ILE A 15 12.26 36.94 8.91
N TYR A 16 11.19 36.21 9.28
CA TYR A 16 10.71 35.07 8.50
C TYR A 16 9.38 35.30 7.78
N HIS A 17 8.60 36.33 8.10
CA HIS A 17 7.23 36.48 7.58
C HIS A 17 7.16 36.62 6.05
N ARG A 18 8.24 37.09 5.41
CA ARG A 18 8.27 37.33 3.97
C ARG A 18 8.47 36.03 3.19
N ASP A 19 9.27 35.13 3.74
CA ASP A 19 9.75 33.95 3.03
C ASP A 19 9.05 32.66 3.52
N PHE A 20 8.53 32.64 4.76
CA PHE A 20 7.94 31.45 5.37
C PHE A 20 6.58 31.71 6.04
N GLN A 21 5.72 30.70 5.96
CA GLN A 21 4.47 30.60 6.73
C GLN A 21 4.53 29.34 7.60
N PHE A 22 4.10 29.47 8.86
CA PHE A 22 4.14 28.38 9.82
C PHE A 22 2.76 27.76 9.96
N LEU A 23 2.69 26.44 9.84
CA LEU A 23 1.47 25.66 9.96
C LEU A 23 1.68 24.54 10.97
N TRP A 24 0.75 24.39 11.90
CA TRP A 24 0.69 23.25 12.83
C TRP A 24 -0.53 22.40 12.48
N MET A 25 -0.30 21.12 12.22
CA MET A 25 -1.35 20.14 11.95
C MET A 25 -1.14 18.92 12.86
N THR A 26 -2.24 18.36 13.34
CA THR A 26 -2.23 17.10 14.11
C THR A 26 -2.32 15.89 13.19
N ASP A 27 -2.92 16.06 12.00
CA ASP A 27 -3.04 15.03 10.99
C ASP A 27 -1.74 14.86 10.18
N VAL A 28 -1.29 13.61 10.06
CA VAL A 28 -0.10 13.23 9.27
C VAL A 28 -0.47 12.80 7.86
N GLU A 29 -1.74 12.49 7.57
CA GLU A 29 -2.19 12.02 6.25
C GLU A 29 -1.92 13.07 5.17
N THR A 30 -2.16 14.34 5.49
CA THR A 30 -1.84 15.47 4.61
C THR A 30 -0.35 15.51 4.25
N VAL A 31 0.53 15.31 5.24
CA VAL A 31 1.99 15.30 5.03
C VAL A 31 2.43 14.08 4.22
N ASN A 32 1.81 12.93 4.49
CA ASN A 32 2.06 11.69 3.75
C ASN A 32 1.68 11.83 2.27
N SER A 33 0.55 12.47 1.97
CA SER A 33 0.13 12.75 0.59
C SER A 33 1.09 13.69 -0.14
N ILE A 34 1.59 14.74 0.53
CA ILE A 34 2.57 15.66 -0.05
C ILE A 34 3.88 14.94 -0.39
N THR A 35 4.37 14.12 0.53
CA THR A 35 5.67 13.44 0.41
C THR A 35 5.59 12.12 -0.36
N MET A 36 4.37 11.62 -0.62
CA MET A 36 4.08 10.30 -1.19
C MET A 36 4.79 9.19 -0.40
N ALA A 37 4.75 9.29 0.93
CA ALA A 37 5.41 8.39 1.85
C ALA A 37 4.65 8.31 3.17
N PHE A 38 4.80 7.20 3.91
CA PHE A 38 4.26 7.07 5.26
C PHE A 38 5.30 7.52 6.28
N LEU A 39 5.11 8.72 6.84
CA LEU A 39 6.04 9.30 7.80
C LEU A 39 5.60 8.99 9.24
N ALA A 40 6.59 8.74 10.12
CA ALA A 40 6.36 8.57 11.55
C ALA A 40 6.25 9.94 12.24
N THR A 41 5.24 10.11 13.09
CA THR A 41 5.08 11.34 13.87
C THR A 41 6.05 11.38 15.06
N PRO A 42 6.50 12.57 15.49
CA PRO A 42 6.23 13.90 14.93
C PRO A 42 7.12 14.26 13.72
N VAL A 43 6.57 15.00 12.75
CA VAL A 43 7.27 15.42 11.51
C VAL A 43 7.38 16.93 11.41
N ILE A 44 8.52 17.42 10.94
CA ILE A 44 8.76 18.83 10.58
C ILE A 44 9.15 18.86 9.10
N LEU A 45 8.52 19.73 8.34
CA LEU A 45 8.68 19.82 6.89
C LEU A 45 8.55 21.28 6.46
N VAL A 46 9.41 21.72 5.54
CA VAL A 46 9.18 22.96 4.79
C VAL A 46 8.77 22.60 3.37
N LEU A 47 7.64 23.14 2.90
CA LEU A 47 7.12 22.93 1.57
C LEU A 47 7.18 24.23 0.78
N ASN A 48 7.81 24.19 -0.40
CA ASN A 48 7.70 25.24 -1.39
C ASN A 48 6.48 24.94 -2.29
N THR A 49 5.45 25.78 -2.19
CA THR A 49 4.18 25.60 -2.93
C THR A 49 4.28 25.88 -4.42
N GLN A 50 5.32 26.61 -4.87
CA GLN A 50 5.52 26.89 -6.28
C GLN A 50 6.23 25.71 -6.97
N THR A 51 7.36 25.27 -6.41
CA THR A 51 8.18 24.21 -7.00
C THR A 51 7.73 22.80 -6.63
N HIS A 52 6.87 22.67 -5.61
CA HIS A 52 6.49 21.40 -4.98
C HIS A 52 7.68 20.63 -4.38
N TYR A 53 8.77 21.34 -4.08
CA TYR A 53 9.87 20.78 -3.32
C TYR A 53 9.61 20.87 -1.83
N TYR A 54 10.06 19.86 -1.11
CA TYR A 54 9.96 19.79 0.32
C TYR A 54 11.32 19.44 0.94
N TYR A 55 11.52 19.89 2.18
CA TYR A 55 12.80 19.80 2.89
C TYR A 55 12.56 19.28 4.31
N PHE A 56 13.36 18.30 4.72
CA PHE A 56 13.39 17.81 6.10
C PHE A 56 14.56 18.45 6.86
N PRO A 57 14.41 18.71 8.16
CA PRO A 57 15.53 19.10 9.00
C PRO A 57 16.54 17.95 9.10
N ASP A 58 17.80 18.28 9.29
CA ASP A 58 18.89 17.34 9.53
C ASP A 58 19.08 17.02 11.02
N PHE A 59 18.43 17.78 11.91
CA PHE A 59 18.41 17.52 13.34
C PHE A 59 17.26 16.59 13.75
N GLU A 60 17.45 15.86 14.85
CA GLU A 60 16.39 15.06 15.45
C GLU A 60 15.32 15.95 16.09
N VAL A 61 14.05 15.56 15.95
CA VAL A 61 12.92 16.33 16.48
C VAL A 61 12.98 16.51 18.01
N LYS A 62 13.70 15.65 18.72
CA LYS A 62 13.94 15.75 20.17
C LYS A 62 14.81 16.95 20.55
N ASP A 63 15.75 17.32 19.68
CA ASP A 63 16.73 18.39 19.89
C ASP A 63 16.29 19.72 19.29
N ILE A 64 14.97 19.87 19.06
CA ILE A 64 14.42 21.09 18.48
C ILE A 64 14.59 22.28 19.44
N THR A 65 15.34 23.27 19.00
CA THR A 65 15.50 24.56 19.66
C THR A 65 15.20 25.68 18.67
N ILE A 66 15.15 26.92 19.17
CA ILE A 66 14.99 28.10 18.30
C ILE A 66 16.18 28.22 17.35
N GLU A 67 17.40 27.92 17.82
CA GLU A 67 18.63 28.02 17.03
C GLU A 67 18.68 26.98 15.91
N THR A 68 18.39 25.71 16.22
CA THR A 68 18.40 24.64 15.20
C THR A 68 17.31 24.83 14.15
N MET A 69 16.12 25.29 14.56
CA MET A 69 15.05 25.66 13.63
C MET A 69 15.43 26.88 12.78
N SER A 70 16.10 27.88 13.37
CA SER A 70 16.57 29.08 12.66
C SER A 70 17.61 28.73 11.60
N ASP A 71 18.60 27.91 11.96
CA ASP A 71 19.63 27.43 11.03
C ASP A 71 19.00 26.66 9.86
N PHE A 72 18.07 25.74 10.15
CA PHE A 72 17.35 25.00 9.13
C PHE A 72 16.60 25.92 8.16
N LEU A 73 15.81 26.89 8.65
CA LEU A 73 15.08 27.82 7.80
C LEU A 73 16.01 28.69 6.95
N ASN A 74 17.12 29.16 7.52
CA ASN A 74 18.12 29.92 6.79
C ASN A 74 18.75 29.08 5.68
N ARG A 75 19.10 27.82 5.96
CA ARG A 75 19.65 26.91 4.95
C ARG A 75 18.65 26.56 3.85
N VAL A 76 17.35 26.45 4.16
CA VAL A 76 16.30 26.32 3.14
C VAL A 76 16.24 27.58 2.27
N ARG A 77 16.24 28.76 2.88
CA ARG A 77 16.21 30.05 2.16
C ARG A 77 17.44 30.23 1.26
N ASP A 78 18.61 29.84 1.73
CA ASP A 78 19.88 30.01 1.04
C ASP A 78 20.12 28.91 -0.02
N GLY A 79 19.26 27.89 -0.07
CA GLY A 79 19.36 26.78 -1.04
C GLY A 79 20.42 25.74 -0.69
N ASN A 80 20.87 25.69 0.57
CA ASN A 80 21.94 24.81 1.05
C ASN A 80 21.45 23.42 1.48
N ILE A 81 20.17 23.09 1.26
CA ILE A 81 19.58 21.78 1.58
C ILE A 81 19.10 21.13 0.29
N GLN A 82 19.37 19.82 0.16
CA GLN A 82 18.92 19.06 -0.99
C GLN A 82 17.38 19.05 -1.06
N PRO A 83 16.78 19.54 -2.16
CA PRO A 83 15.33 19.50 -2.33
C PRO A 83 14.86 18.08 -2.60
N MET A 84 13.73 17.70 -2.01
CA MET A 84 13.01 16.47 -2.33
C MET A 84 11.68 16.79 -3.00
N GLY A 85 11.16 15.89 -3.84
CA GLY A 85 9.87 16.06 -4.51
C GLY A 85 9.97 16.75 -5.87
N GLY A 86 9.03 17.67 -6.17
CA GLY A 86 8.94 18.39 -7.43
C GLY A 86 7.83 17.91 -8.38
N THR A 87 7.86 18.40 -9.63
CA THR A 87 6.81 18.15 -10.64
C THR A 87 7.27 17.34 -11.86
N GLY A 88 8.48 16.76 -11.79
CA GLY A 88 9.08 15.97 -12.87
C GLY A 88 8.29 14.71 -13.23
N PHE A 89 8.54 14.16 -14.43
CA PHE A 89 7.81 12.99 -14.93
C PHE A 89 7.87 11.77 -14.01
N LEU A 90 9.05 11.42 -13.51
CA LEU A 90 9.23 10.32 -12.55
C LEU A 90 8.44 10.56 -11.26
N GLN A 91 8.37 11.80 -10.79
CA GLN A 91 7.62 12.16 -9.58
C GLN A 91 6.10 12.07 -9.82
N ARG A 92 5.62 12.39 -11.03
CA ARG A 92 4.22 12.17 -11.42
C ARG A 92 3.88 10.69 -11.45
N LEU A 93 4.75 9.86 -12.02
CA LEU A 93 4.58 8.41 -12.03
C LEU A 93 4.59 7.85 -10.60
N LYS A 94 5.52 8.31 -9.75
CA LYS A 94 5.54 7.98 -8.32
C LYS A 94 4.21 8.32 -7.65
N ARG A 95 3.63 9.49 -7.95
CA ARG A 95 2.33 9.90 -7.42
C ARG A 95 1.22 8.92 -7.81
N ILE A 96 1.15 8.56 -9.09
CA ILE A 96 0.14 7.59 -9.58
C ILE A 96 0.28 6.26 -8.85
N PHE A 97 1.50 5.75 -8.69
CA PHE A 97 1.73 4.52 -7.93
C PHE A 97 1.31 4.69 -6.46
N TYR A 98 1.74 5.75 -5.80
CA TYR A 98 1.38 6.02 -4.40
C TYR A 98 -0.14 6.09 -4.21
N ASP A 99 -0.85 6.83 -5.07
CA ASP A 99 -2.31 6.95 -5.01
C ASP A 99 -3.00 5.60 -5.26
N LEU A 100 -2.50 4.79 -6.21
CA LEU A 100 -3.03 3.45 -6.48
C LEU A 100 -2.80 2.51 -5.30
N PHE A 101 -1.57 2.44 -4.76
CA PHE A 101 -1.23 1.58 -3.63
C PHE A 101 -2.01 1.97 -2.37
N THR A 102 -2.09 3.26 -2.06
CA THR A 102 -2.86 3.75 -0.91
C THR A 102 -4.35 3.43 -1.06
N THR A 103 -4.91 3.59 -2.27
CA THR A 103 -6.30 3.21 -2.56
C THR A 103 -6.52 1.70 -2.37
N VAL A 104 -5.62 0.86 -2.90
CA VAL A 104 -5.70 -0.60 -2.73
C VAL A 104 -5.65 -0.98 -1.24
N ILE A 105 -4.72 -0.41 -0.48
CA ILE A 105 -4.61 -0.63 0.96
C ILE A 105 -5.88 -0.15 1.68
N SER A 106 -6.43 1.00 1.29
CA SER A 106 -7.67 1.54 1.87
C SER A 106 -8.86 0.62 1.64
N ILE A 107 -9.04 0.11 0.41
CA ILE A 107 -10.10 -0.86 0.08
C ILE A 107 -9.93 -2.14 0.90
N TRP A 108 -8.71 -2.65 0.98
CA TRP A 108 -8.40 -3.86 1.76
C TRP A 108 -8.71 -3.69 3.25
N GLN A 109 -8.34 -2.55 3.83
CA GLN A 109 -8.63 -2.23 5.23
C GLN A 109 -10.13 -2.02 5.47
N SER A 110 -10.85 -1.43 4.51
CA SER A 110 -12.29 -1.23 4.58
C SER A 110 -13.03 -2.56 4.58
N SER A 111 -12.74 -3.43 3.60
CA SER A 111 -13.20 -4.82 3.66
C SER A 111 -12.42 -5.74 2.71
N ARG A 112 -12.04 -6.89 3.25
CA ARG A 112 -11.41 -7.99 2.50
C ARG A 112 -12.28 -8.47 1.33
N TRP A 113 -13.60 -8.47 1.51
CA TRP A 113 -14.58 -8.93 0.52
C TRP A 113 -14.66 -8.00 -0.69
N LEU A 114 -14.67 -6.67 -0.50
CA LEU A 114 -14.68 -5.73 -1.63
C LEU A 114 -13.39 -5.83 -2.45
N PHE A 115 -12.25 -6.01 -1.79
CA PHE A 115 -11.00 -6.25 -2.49
C PHE A 115 -11.06 -7.53 -3.35
N LEU A 116 -11.55 -8.64 -2.78
CA LEU A 116 -11.71 -9.90 -3.52
C LEU A 116 -12.68 -9.77 -4.69
N LEU A 117 -13.76 -9.00 -4.54
CA LEU A 117 -14.71 -8.75 -5.63
C LEU A 117 -14.08 -7.90 -6.76
N MET A 118 -13.41 -6.79 -6.41
CA MET A 118 -12.82 -5.86 -7.38
C MET A 118 -11.63 -6.44 -8.12
N PHE A 119 -10.77 -7.20 -7.44
CA PHE A 119 -9.53 -7.73 -8.03
C PHE A 119 -9.59 -9.24 -8.25
N GLY A 120 -10.16 -9.99 -7.31
CA GLY A 120 -10.22 -11.44 -7.38
C GLY A 120 -11.10 -11.96 -8.52
N LEU A 121 -12.31 -11.40 -8.70
CA LEU A 121 -13.21 -11.87 -9.77
C LEU A 121 -12.63 -11.61 -11.18
N PRO A 122 -12.13 -10.40 -11.51
CA PRO A 122 -11.44 -10.20 -12.78
C PRO A 122 -10.21 -11.11 -12.93
N THR A 123 -9.42 -11.30 -11.87
CA THR A 123 -8.23 -12.18 -11.90
C THR A 123 -8.62 -13.64 -12.15
N ALA A 124 -9.69 -14.13 -11.53
CA ALA A 124 -10.19 -15.48 -11.70
C ALA A 124 -10.66 -15.73 -13.14
N VAL A 125 -11.45 -14.80 -13.72
CA VAL A 125 -11.91 -14.91 -15.11
C VAL A 125 -10.73 -14.95 -16.08
N VAL A 126 -9.77 -14.03 -15.94
CA VAL A 126 -8.57 -14.00 -16.80
C VAL A 126 -7.74 -15.27 -16.63
N SER A 127 -7.58 -15.77 -15.40
CA SER A 127 -6.85 -17.01 -15.14
C SER A 127 -7.50 -18.21 -15.82
N ILE A 128 -8.83 -18.32 -15.79
CA ILE A 128 -9.57 -19.40 -16.45
C ILE A 128 -9.38 -19.31 -17.97
N VAL A 129 -9.54 -18.12 -18.56
CA VAL A 129 -9.36 -17.93 -20.01
C VAL A 129 -7.94 -18.28 -20.45
N CYS A 130 -6.92 -17.82 -19.72
CA CYS A 130 -5.53 -18.16 -19.99
C CYS A 130 -5.27 -19.67 -19.83
N TYR A 131 -5.84 -20.30 -18.80
CA TYR A 131 -5.74 -21.76 -18.63
C TYR A 131 -6.39 -22.51 -19.78
N SER A 132 -7.60 -22.13 -20.19
CA SER A 132 -8.30 -22.70 -21.34
C SER A 132 -7.46 -22.58 -22.61
N ILE A 133 -6.91 -21.41 -22.93
CA ILE A 133 -6.07 -21.24 -24.12
C ILE A 133 -4.81 -22.11 -24.05
N CYS A 134 -4.14 -22.16 -22.89
CA CYS A 134 -2.92 -22.96 -22.73
C CYS A 134 -3.17 -24.48 -22.72
N CYS A 135 -4.35 -24.94 -22.28
CA CYS A 135 -4.67 -26.37 -22.17
C CYS A 135 -5.50 -26.92 -23.34
N MET A 136 -6.08 -26.07 -24.19
CA MET A 136 -6.93 -26.49 -25.31
C MET A 136 -6.16 -26.67 -26.63
N GLU A 137 -4.94 -26.14 -26.76
CA GLU A 137 -4.06 -26.35 -27.93
C GLU A 137 -3.31 -27.71 -27.93
N GLY A 138 -3.51 -28.55 -26.91
CA GLY A 138 -2.88 -29.88 -26.78
C GLY A 138 -3.84 -31.06 -26.91
N ALA A 139 -5.13 -30.81 -27.16
CA ALA A 139 -6.18 -31.84 -27.20
C ALA A 139 -6.61 -32.22 -28.63
N ASP A 140 -5.83 -31.85 -29.65
CA ASP A 140 -6.13 -32.15 -31.08
C ASP A 140 -5.50 -33.47 -31.57
N ASP A 141 -4.95 -34.30 -30.67
CA ASP A 141 -4.38 -35.63 -31.00
C ASP A 141 -5.04 -36.75 -30.16
N VAL A 142 -6.37 -36.76 -30.05
CA VAL A 142 -7.10 -37.96 -29.60
C VAL A 142 -8.06 -38.39 -30.70
N PRO A 143 -7.89 -39.60 -31.29
CA PRO A 143 -8.75 -40.06 -32.36
C PRO A 143 -10.18 -40.26 -31.84
N GLU A 144 -11.17 -39.89 -32.66
CA GLU A 144 -12.56 -40.25 -32.45
C GLU A 144 -12.68 -41.77 -32.27
N GLU A 145 -12.98 -42.22 -31.06
CA GLU A 145 -13.58 -43.52 -30.82
C GLU A 145 -14.92 -43.31 -30.10
N ASP A 146 -15.98 -43.65 -30.82
CA ASP A 146 -17.35 -43.75 -30.36
C ASP A 146 -17.44 -44.51 -29.03
N SER A 147 -18.01 -43.87 -28.00
CA SER A 147 -18.72 -44.61 -26.96
C SER A 147 -19.90 -43.77 -26.49
N ASP A 148 -21.07 -44.22 -26.92
CA ASP A 148 -22.39 -43.69 -26.69
C ASP A 148 -22.72 -43.46 -25.20
N LEU A 149 -23.40 -42.35 -24.96
CA LEU A 149 -24.50 -42.15 -24.01
C LEU A 149 -24.52 -43.00 -22.72
N GLU A 150 -24.35 -42.34 -21.57
CA GLU A 150 -25.21 -42.57 -20.39
C GLU A 150 -25.19 -41.34 -19.47
N GLU A 151 -26.30 -40.59 -19.55
CA GLU A 151 -26.66 -39.48 -18.67
C GLU A 151 -27.65 -40.02 -17.63
N GLU A 152 -27.20 -40.30 -16.40
CA GLU A 152 -27.99 -40.43 -15.16
C GLU A 152 -27.01 -40.15 -14.00
N GLY A 153 -27.25 -39.40 -12.93
CA GLY A 153 -28.47 -38.93 -12.28
C GLY A 153 -28.21 -38.98 -10.76
N GLU A 154 -28.51 -37.87 -10.07
CA GLU A 154 -28.84 -37.77 -8.64
C GLU A 154 -27.76 -37.58 -7.54
N GLU A 155 -28.27 -36.92 -6.51
CA GLU A 155 -27.66 -36.11 -5.45
C GLU A 155 -27.30 -36.95 -4.21
N GLU A 156 -26.43 -36.45 -3.33
CA GLU A 156 -26.73 -36.20 -1.89
C GLU A 156 -25.47 -36.01 -1.02
N THR A 157 -25.35 -34.80 -0.50
CA THR A 157 -25.16 -34.41 0.92
C THR A 157 -24.35 -35.29 1.89
N GLY A 158 -23.32 -34.67 2.50
CA GLY A 158 -23.14 -34.67 3.96
C GLY A 158 -22.14 -35.65 4.60
N GLN A 159 -21.12 -35.09 5.27
CA GLN A 159 -20.60 -35.47 6.62
C GLN A 159 -20.23 -36.96 6.86
N GLU A 160 -19.03 -37.36 7.32
CA GLU A 160 -18.31 -36.91 8.53
C GLU A 160 -17.03 -37.77 8.71
N ILE A 161 -16.02 -37.17 9.37
CA ILE A 161 -15.12 -37.76 10.40
C ILE A 161 -14.08 -38.80 9.93
N GLU A 162 -12.82 -38.41 9.79
CA GLU A 162 -11.77 -38.37 10.84
C GLU A 162 -11.07 -39.73 10.99
N ASN A 163 -9.76 -39.70 10.69
CA ASN A 163 -8.82 -40.75 11.02
C ASN A 163 -8.95 -41.14 12.50
N LEU A 164 -9.24 -42.41 12.78
CA LEU A 164 -8.60 -43.07 13.90
C LEU A 164 -8.44 -44.57 13.64
N GLU A 165 -7.23 -44.88 13.20
CA GLU A 165 -6.51 -46.12 13.49
C GLU A 165 -6.95 -46.77 14.80
N SER A 166 -7.44 -48.01 14.73
CA SER A 166 -7.13 -49.01 15.74
C SER A 166 -7.22 -50.41 15.15
N SER A 167 -6.03 -51.01 14.98
CA SER A 167 -5.75 -52.41 15.30
C SER A 167 -6.30 -53.50 14.36
N LYS A 168 -5.50 -53.82 13.34
CA LYS A 168 -5.28 -55.18 12.80
C LYS A 168 -4.72 -56.13 13.89
N PRO A 169 -4.51 -57.44 13.65
CA PRO A 169 -5.16 -58.38 12.72
C PRO A 169 -5.41 -59.77 13.37
N PHE A 170 -5.85 -60.76 12.57
CA PHE A 170 -5.35 -62.15 12.51
C PHE A 170 -6.44 -63.24 12.53
N HIS A 171 -6.53 -63.93 11.38
CA HIS A 171 -6.76 -65.38 11.16
C HIS A 171 -7.52 -66.22 12.20
N GLU A 172 -8.52 -67.00 11.76
CA GLU A 172 -8.42 -68.47 11.62
C GLU A 172 -9.71 -69.06 11.00
N LYS A 173 -9.56 -70.18 10.28
CA LYS A 173 -10.58 -70.96 9.56
C LYS A 173 -11.18 -72.07 10.44
N ALA A 174 -12.38 -72.49 10.05
CA ALA A 174 -13.03 -73.81 10.25
C ALA A 174 -13.52 -74.11 11.69
N ASP A 175 -14.64 -74.78 11.93
CA ASP A 175 -15.44 -75.74 11.15
C ASP A 175 -16.96 -75.45 11.22
#